data_AF-A0A1H5IHG5-F1
#
_entry.id   AF-A0A1H5IHG5-F1
#
_cell.length_a   1.000
_cell.length_b   1.000
_cell.length_c   1.000
_cell.angle_alpha   90.00
_cell.angle_beta   90.00
_cell.angle_gamma   90.00
#
_symmetry.space_group_name_H-M   'P 1'
#
loop_
_entity.id
_entity.type
_entity.pdbx_description
1 polymer ?
#
loop_
_entity_poly.entity_id
_entity_poly.type
_entity_poly.pdbx_seq_one_letter_code
_entity_poly.pdbx_strand_id
1 'polypeptide(L)'
;MAEDQGGQATLDEIGERCGPEVAAIVADGTDAWVEPKPPWRERKEAYLASLPSKPQRSLLVSLADKAHNAEAILGDYRVLGDELWTRFNGGRDGTIWYYDSLSSIFCRVLPCPLASDLSRAVAGFGGKPA
;
A
#
# COMPACT_ATOMS: atom_id res chain seq x y z
N MET A 1 4.25 7.94 -1.52
CA MET A 1 5.46 7.32 -2.11
C MET A 1 6.13 8.31 -3.06
N ALA A 2 7.30 8.05 -3.63
CA ALA A 2 7.95 9.01 -4.54
C ALA A 2 7.06 9.34 -5.76
N GLU A 3 6.23 8.38 -6.19
CA GLU A 3 5.25 8.52 -7.26
C GLU A 3 4.14 9.55 -7.02
N ASP A 4 3.94 10.01 -5.78
CA ASP A 4 2.95 11.03 -5.42
C ASP A 4 3.56 12.44 -5.35
N GLN A 5 4.89 12.55 -5.39
CA GLN A 5 5.63 13.80 -5.12
C GLN A 5 6.69 14.15 -6.19
N GLY A 6 6.68 13.52 -7.36
CA GLY A 6 7.57 13.89 -8.48
C GLY A 6 8.42 12.77 -9.08
N GLY A 7 8.21 11.51 -8.69
CA GLY A 7 8.82 10.35 -9.34
C GLY A 7 10.33 10.27 -9.11
N GLN A 8 11.11 10.04 -10.17
CA GLN A 8 12.56 9.82 -10.08
C GLN A 8 13.30 11.01 -9.44
N ALA A 9 12.89 12.25 -9.75
CA ALA A 9 13.51 13.45 -9.17
C ALA A 9 13.37 13.49 -7.63
N THR A 10 12.23 13.04 -7.10
CA THR A 10 12.01 12.93 -5.65
C THR A 10 12.90 11.86 -5.02
N LEU A 11 13.18 10.76 -5.73
CA LEU A 11 14.10 9.74 -5.22
C LEU A 11 15.55 10.17 -5.23
N ASP A 12 15.96 10.89 -6.27
CA ASP A 12 17.31 11.43 -6.34
C ASP A 12 17.51 12.39 -5.17
N GLU A 13 16.54 13.27 -4.89
CA GLU A 13 16.55 14.14 -3.72
C GLU A 13 16.57 13.35 -2.38
N ILE A 14 15.77 12.28 -2.26
CA ILE A 14 15.79 11.42 -1.08
C ILE A 14 17.16 10.72 -0.93
N GLY A 15 17.78 10.32 -2.04
CA GLY A 15 19.11 9.73 -2.05
C GLY A 15 20.17 10.71 -1.54
N GLU A 16 20.10 11.97 -1.97
CA GLU A 16 21.00 13.03 -1.52
C GLU A 16 20.81 13.38 -0.03
N ARG A 17 19.56 13.41 0.45
CA ARG A 17 19.23 13.88 1.80
C ARG A 17 19.26 12.79 2.87
N CYS A 18 18.85 11.58 2.52
CA CYS A 18 18.62 10.46 3.45
C CYS A 18 19.53 9.26 3.16
N GLY A 19 20.31 9.29 2.09
CA GLY A 19 21.21 8.23 1.68
C GLY A 19 20.55 7.16 0.79
N PRO A 20 21.38 6.34 0.12
CA PRO A 20 20.94 5.39 -0.91
C PRO A 20 20.06 4.27 -0.36
N GLU A 21 20.20 3.90 0.91
CA GLU A 21 19.39 2.84 1.52
C GLU A 21 17.92 3.26 1.68
N VAL A 22 17.68 4.51 2.09
CA VAL A 22 16.32 5.05 2.23
C VAL A 22 15.69 5.25 0.85
N ALA A 23 16.43 5.75 -0.13
CA ALA A 23 15.97 5.86 -1.51
C ALA A 23 15.56 4.50 -2.09
N ALA A 24 16.34 3.43 -1.83
CA ALA A 24 16.00 2.08 -2.27
C ALA A 24 14.68 1.57 -1.66
N ILE A 25 14.45 1.83 -0.36
CA ILE A 25 13.19 1.47 0.30
C ILE A 25 12.00 2.22 -0.33
N VAL A 26 12.17 3.51 -0.60
CA VAL A 26 11.13 4.33 -1.25
C VAL A 26 10.85 3.82 -2.67
N ALA A 27 11.89 3.42 -3.41
CA ALA A 27 11.75 2.83 -4.72
C ALA A 27 11.01 1.50 -4.70
N ASP A 28 11.33 0.63 -3.74
CA ASP A 28 10.61 -0.62 -3.52
C ASP A 28 9.14 -0.39 -3.14
N GLY A 29 8.78 0.80 -2.66
CA GLY A 29 7.40 1.19 -2.37
C GLY A 29 6.56 1.51 -3.62
N THR A 30 7.17 2.10 -4.64
CA THR A 30 6.50 2.67 -5.82
C THR A 30 5.85 1.61 -6.73
N ASP A 31 4.64 1.88 -7.24
CA ASP A 31 3.88 0.96 -8.10
C ASP A 31 3.95 1.28 -9.61
N ALA A 32 4.37 2.48 -9.98
CA ALA A 32 4.76 2.82 -11.36
C ALA A 32 5.89 3.85 -11.45
N TRP A 33 6.77 3.63 -12.43
CA TRP A 33 7.86 4.53 -12.82
C TRP A 33 7.64 5.20 -14.17
N VAL A 34 6.66 4.74 -14.95
CA VAL A 34 6.42 5.19 -16.33
C VAL A 34 5.23 6.14 -16.39
N GLU A 35 5.31 7.13 -17.27
CA GLU A 35 4.26 8.12 -17.50
C GLU A 35 3.78 8.10 -18.98
N PRO A 36 2.45 8.11 -19.24
CA PRO A 36 1.37 8.08 -18.25
C PRO A 36 1.29 6.74 -17.51
N LYS A 37 0.93 6.77 -16.23
CA LYS A 37 0.81 5.55 -15.40
C LYS A 37 -0.07 4.49 -16.08
N PRO A 38 0.34 3.21 -16.12
CA PRO A 38 -0.49 2.10 -16.63
C PRO A 38 -1.81 1.99 -15.85
N PRO A 39 -2.83 1.24 -16.32
CA PRO A 39 -4.09 1.06 -15.59
C PRO A 39 -3.90 0.65 -14.11
N TRP A 40 -4.72 1.19 -13.21
CA TRP A 40 -4.59 1.00 -11.76
C TRP A 40 -4.47 -0.47 -11.35
N ARG A 41 -5.31 -1.33 -11.91
CA ARG A 41 -5.34 -2.77 -11.60
C ARG A 41 -4.01 -3.45 -11.92
N GLU A 42 -3.47 -3.18 -13.10
CA GLU A 42 -2.20 -3.76 -13.57
C GLU A 42 -1.04 -3.36 -12.66
N ARG A 43 -0.99 -2.09 -12.24
CA ARG A 43 0.03 -1.62 -11.28
C ARG A 43 -0.05 -2.34 -9.95
N LYS A 44 -1.27 -2.50 -9.41
CA LYS A 44 -1.47 -3.20 -8.13
C LYS A 44 -1.13 -4.68 -8.22
N GLU A 45 -1.46 -5.35 -9.32
CA GLU A 45 -1.08 -6.75 -9.55
C GLU A 45 0.44 -6.92 -9.65
N ALA A 46 1.13 -6.06 -10.40
CA ALA A 46 2.59 -6.06 -10.49
C ALA A 46 3.25 -5.80 -9.13
N TYR A 47 2.72 -4.84 -8.37
CA TYR A 47 3.20 -4.56 -7.02
C TYR A 47 3.04 -5.77 -6.10
N LEU A 48 1.85 -6.39 -6.06
CA LEU A 48 1.58 -7.58 -5.25
C LEU A 48 2.51 -8.75 -5.62
N ALA A 49 2.73 -8.98 -6.92
CA ALA A 49 3.61 -10.03 -7.41
C ALA A 49 5.08 -9.83 -7.01
N SER A 50 5.52 -8.57 -6.88
CA SER A 50 6.90 -8.22 -6.50
C SER A 50 7.20 -8.37 -5.00
N LEU A 51 6.18 -8.33 -4.13
CA LEU A 51 6.38 -8.31 -2.68
C LEU A 51 7.20 -9.51 -2.16
N PRO A 52 6.94 -10.77 -2.54
CA PRO A 52 7.69 -11.91 -2.01
C PRO A 52 9.19 -11.87 -2.30
N SER A 53 9.64 -11.12 -3.32
CA SER A 53 11.05 -10.98 -3.68
C SER A 53 11.72 -9.74 -3.09
N LYS A 54 10.98 -8.86 -2.39
CA LYS A 54 11.54 -7.61 -1.87
C LYS A 54 12.37 -7.83 -0.61
N PRO A 55 13.39 -6.97 -0.36
CA PRO A 55 14.15 -7.00 0.89
C PRO A 55 13.25 -6.86 2.11
N GLN A 56 13.57 -7.57 3.20
CA GLN A 56 12.76 -7.55 4.43
C GLN A 56 12.56 -6.13 5.00
N ARG A 57 13.57 -5.25 4.90
CA ARG A 57 13.47 -3.85 5.32
C ARG A 57 12.40 -3.07 4.54
N SER A 58 12.34 -3.29 3.23
CA SER A 58 11.37 -2.64 2.35
C SER A 58 9.97 -3.19 2.59
N LEU A 59 9.86 -4.50 2.85
CA LEU A 59 8.62 -5.14 3.27
C LEU A 59 8.11 -4.58 4.61
N LEU A 60 8.99 -4.35 5.59
CA LEU A 60 8.59 -3.79 6.88
C LEU A 60 8.05 -2.37 6.73
N VAL A 61 8.72 -1.53 5.95
CA VAL A 61 8.27 -0.15 5.70
C VAL A 61 6.96 -0.13 4.92
N SER A 62 6.83 -0.96 3.89
CA SER A 62 5.56 -1.09 3.15
C SER A 62 4.44 -1.61 4.05
N LEU A 63 4.69 -2.63 4.87
CA LEU A 63 3.71 -3.15 5.82
C LEU A 63 3.24 -2.07 6.80
N ALA A 64 4.16 -1.27 7.35
CA ALA A 64 3.81 -0.18 8.25
C ALA A 64 2.93 0.89 7.57
N ASP A 65 3.29 1.31 6.35
CA ASP A 65 2.46 2.21 5.54
C ASP A 65 1.06 1.63 5.30
N LYS A 66 0.97 0.36 4.86
CA LYS A 66 -0.31 -0.28 4.54
C LYS A 66 -1.16 -0.56 5.76
N ALA A 67 -0.58 -0.90 6.91
CA ALA A 67 -1.31 -1.07 8.17
C ALA A 67 -1.94 0.26 8.61
N HIS A 68 -1.16 1.34 8.62
CA HIS A 68 -1.66 2.67 8.97
C HIS A 68 -2.77 3.13 8.02
N ASN A 69 -2.54 2.99 6.70
CA ASN A 69 -3.54 3.35 5.71
C ASN A 69 -4.82 2.50 5.87
N ALA A 70 -4.71 1.21 6.18
CA ALA A 70 -5.88 0.37 6.37
C ALA A 70 -6.71 0.78 7.61
N GLU A 71 -6.05 1.14 8.71
CA GLU A 71 -6.73 1.66 9.90
C GLU A 71 -7.43 2.99 9.64
N ALA A 72 -6.78 3.91 8.93
CA ALA A 72 -7.36 5.19 8.52
C ALA A 72 -8.60 4.99 7.63
N ILE A 73 -8.49 4.11 6.62
CA ILE A 73 -9.61 3.75 5.74
C ILE A 73 -10.77 3.16 6.53
N LEU A 74 -10.50 2.25 7.49
CA LEU A 74 -11.54 1.67 8.34
C LEU A 74 -12.24 2.73 9.21
N GLY A 75 -11.46 3.67 9.76
CA GLY A 75 -11.99 4.80 10.53
C GLY A 75 -12.93 5.65 9.68
N ASP A 76 -12.49 6.06 8.50
CA ASP A 76 -13.30 6.84 7.56
C ASP A 76 -14.53 6.07 7.09
N TYR A 77 -14.41 4.76 6.86
CA TYR A 77 -15.52 3.92 6.39
C TYR A 77 -16.64 3.85 7.42
N ARG A 78 -16.30 3.82 8.71
CA ARG A 78 -17.29 3.83 9.80
C ARG A 78 -18.08 5.14 9.88
N VAL A 79 -17.51 6.24 9.40
CA VAL A 79 -18.16 7.57 9.42
C VAL A 79 -18.92 7.84 8.13
N LEU A 80 -18.31 7.55 6.98
CA LEU A 80 -18.80 7.92 5.66
C LEU A 80 -19.58 6.80 4.96
N GLY A 81 -19.46 5.56 5.43
CA GLY A 81 -20.02 4.40 4.76
C GLY A 81 -19.49 4.24 3.34
N ASP A 82 -20.35 3.76 2.43
CA ASP A 82 -19.93 3.41 1.08
C ASP A 82 -19.54 4.62 0.20
N GLU A 83 -19.87 5.85 0.59
CA GLU A 83 -19.44 7.05 -0.12
C GLU A 83 -17.91 7.18 -0.15
N LEU A 84 -17.22 6.68 0.88
CA LEU A 84 -15.75 6.66 0.95
C LEU A 84 -15.13 6.05 -0.32
N TRP A 85 -15.72 4.98 -0.85
CA TRP A 85 -15.13 4.23 -1.96
C TRP A 85 -15.04 5.04 -3.25
N THR A 86 -15.83 6.10 -3.40
CA THR A 86 -15.76 7.02 -4.55
C THR A 86 -14.43 7.77 -4.63
N ARG A 87 -13.68 7.86 -3.52
CA ARG A 87 -12.37 8.52 -3.44
C ARG A 87 -11.23 7.62 -3.94
N PHE A 88 -11.49 6.34 -4.19
CA PHE A 88 -10.47 5.36 -4.58
C PHE A 88 -10.59 5.00 -6.06
N ASN A 89 -9.44 5.00 -6.74
CA ASN A 89 -9.34 4.59 -8.15
C ASN A 89 -9.83 3.15 -8.41
N GLY A 90 -9.73 2.27 -7.41
CA GLY A 90 -10.22 0.88 -7.48
C GLY A 90 -11.70 0.72 -7.12
N GLY A 91 -12.40 1.80 -6.74
CA GLY A 91 -13.72 1.72 -6.12
C GLY A 91 -13.72 0.83 -4.88
N ARG A 92 -14.90 0.33 -4.50
CA ARG A 92 -15.07 -0.53 -3.31
C ARG A 92 -14.35 -1.87 -3.48
N ASP A 93 -14.79 -2.65 -4.46
CA ASP A 93 -14.35 -4.04 -4.61
C ASP A 93 -12.87 -4.14 -5.00
N GLY A 94 -12.37 -3.21 -5.82
CA GLY A 94 -10.94 -3.15 -6.16
C GLY A 94 -10.09 -2.79 -4.95
N THR A 95 -10.51 -1.81 -4.14
CA THR A 95 -9.75 -1.43 -2.93
C THR A 95 -9.74 -2.56 -1.90
N ILE A 96 -10.88 -3.20 -1.66
CA ILE A 96 -10.98 -4.36 -0.76
C ILE A 96 -10.07 -5.49 -1.25
N TRP A 97 -10.18 -5.88 -2.52
CA TRP A 97 -9.32 -6.91 -3.11
C TRP A 97 -7.83 -6.60 -2.92
N TYR A 98 -7.42 -5.34 -3.15
CA TYR A 98 -6.02 -4.96 -3.04
C TYR A 98 -5.50 -5.11 -1.62
N TYR A 99 -6.26 -4.63 -0.63
CA TYR A 99 -5.88 -4.72 0.77
C TYR A 99 -5.96 -6.14 1.34
N ASP A 100 -6.94 -6.95 0.92
CA ASP A 100 -7.00 -8.39 1.24
C ASP A 100 -5.77 -9.14 0.70
N SER A 101 -5.37 -8.81 -0.54
CA SER A 101 -4.19 -9.40 -1.17
C SER A 101 -2.90 -8.99 -0.44
N LEU A 102 -2.77 -7.71 -0.06
CA LEU A 102 -1.64 -7.23 0.74
C LEU A 102 -1.56 -7.95 2.09
N SER A 103 -2.68 -7.99 2.82
CA SER A 103 -2.78 -8.67 4.11
C SER A 103 -2.33 -10.14 4.02
N SER A 104 -2.85 -10.86 3.03
CA SER A 104 -2.52 -12.27 2.80
C SER A 104 -1.03 -12.47 2.49
N ILE A 105 -0.45 -11.62 1.64
CA ILE A 105 0.98 -11.70 1.29
C ILE A 105 1.85 -11.38 2.50
N PHE A 106 1.60 -10.27 3.21
CA PHE A 106 2.40 -9.86 4.36
C PHE A 106 2.35 -10.88 5.50
N CYS A 107 1.18 -11.47 5.79
CA CYS A 107 1.08 -12.54 6.79
C CYS A 107 1.96 -13.75 6.44
N ARG A 108 2.18 -14.02 5.14
CA ARG A 108 3.03 -15.12 4.67
C ARG A 108 4.52 -14.76 4.68
N VAL A 109 4.87 -13.58 4.16
CA VAL A 109 6.28 -13.21 3.91
C VAL A 109 6.94 -12.48 5.07
N LEU A 110 6.15 -11.89 5.97
CA LEU A 110 6.62 -11.15 7.14
C LEU A 110 5.65 -11.35 8.34
N PRO A 111 5.55 -12.58 8.88
CA PRO A 111 4.64 -12.88 9.99
C PRO A 111 5.07 -12.12 11.26
N CYS A 112 4.34 -11.06 11.59
CA CYS A 112 4.58 -10.25 12.77
C CYS A 112 3.26 -9.62 13.27
N PRO A 113 3.24 -9.01 14.47
CA PRO A 113 2.04 -8.37 15.01
C PRO A 113 1.41 -7.34 14.05
N LEU A 114 2.24 -6.55 13.38
CA LEU A 114 1.77 -5.53 12.43
C LEU A 114 1.06 -6.12 11.20
N ALA A 115 1.46 -7.31 10.74
CA ALA A 115 0.75 -8.03 9.68
C ALA A 115 -0.63 -8.50 10.16
N SER A 116 -0.74 -8.88 11.43
CA SER A 116 -2.02 -9.23 12.05
C SER A 116 -2.92 -8.01 12.24
N ASP A 117 -2.33 -6.85 12.56
CA ASP A 117 -3.05 -5.58 12.67
C ASP A 117 -3.63 -5.15 11.31
N LEU A 118 -2.82 -5.22 10.24
CA LEU A 118 -3.30 -5.04 8.88
C LEU A 118 -4.47 -5.98 8.57
N SER A 119 -4.32 -7.29 8.82
CA SER A 119 -5.38 -8.28 8.55
C SER A 119 -6.68 -7.95 9.28
N ARG A 120 -6.59 -7.53 10.55
CA ARG A 120 -7.75 -7.15 11.35
C ARG A 120 -8.43 -5.88 10.85
N ALA A 121 -7.66 -4.87 10.44
CA ALA A 121 -8.22 -3.65 9.86
C ALA A 121 -8.96 -3.95 8.55
N VAL A 122 -8.34 -4.74 7.67
CA VAL A 122 -8.91 -5.13 6.38
C VAL A 122 -10.17 -5.98 6.53
N ALA A 123 -10.23 -6.87 7.52
CA ALA A 123 -11.46 -7.63 7.82
C ALA A 123 -12.67 -6.73 8.18
N GLY A 124 -12.43 -5.47 8.56
CA GLY A 124 -13.47 -4.47 8.76
C GLY A 124 -13.99 -3.81 7.48
N PHE A 125 -13.30 -3.98 6.34
CA PHE A 125 -13.74 -3.41 5.07
C PHE A 125 -14.95 -4.18 4.55
N GLY A 126 -16.11 -3.53 4.49
CA GLY A 126 -17.34 -4.12 3.96
C GLY A 126 -18.30 -4.72 4.99
N GLY A 127 -17.97 -4.66 6.29
CA GLY A 127 -18.98 -4.79 7.34
C GLY A 127 -19.92 -3.57 7.32
N LYS A 128 -21.23 -3.75 7.55
CA LYS A 128 -22.12 -2.58 7.68
C LYS A 128 -21.57 -1.65 8.77
N PRO A 129 -21.46 -0.33 8.53
CA PRO A 129 -21.22 0.61 9.62
C PRO A 129 -22.34 0.42 10.65
N ALA A 130 -21.95 0.32 11.92
CA ALA A 130 -22.86 0.12 13.04
C ALA A 130 -23.73 1.36 13.27
#